data_AF-A0AAU7EDF7-F1
#
_entry.id   AF-A0AAU7EDF7-F1
#
_cell.length_a   1.000
_cell.length_b   1.000
_cell.length_c   1.000
_cell.angle_alpha   90.00
_cell.angle_beta   90.00
_cell.angle_gamma   90.00
#
_symmetry.space_group_name_H-M   'P 1'
#
loop_
_entity.id
_entity.type
_entity.pdbx_description
1 polymer ?
#
loop_
_entity_poly.entity_id
_entity_poly.type
_entity_poly.pdbx_seq_one_letter_code
_entity_poly.pdbx_strand_id
1 'polypeptide(L)'
;MVKKSVTLLYLARLEKLERKRKNLIRLGIEIGQAYAWSRTRMGGWAVAQSPILKTTITVSRLKRKGYKPLLDYINNTQTSIW
;
A
#
# COMPACT_ATOMS: atom_id res chain seq x y z
N MET A 1 -16.67 19.64 21.38
CA MET A 1 -15.23 20.00 21.37
C MET A 1 -14.29 18.80 21.64
N VAL A 2 -14.73 17.54 21.47
CA VAL A 2 -13.92 16.33 21.79
C VAL A 2 -13.46 15.56 20.52
N LYS A 3 -13.99 15.90 19.34
CA LYS A 3 -13.70 15.19 18.07
C LYS A 3 -12.39 15.62 17.37
N LYS A 4 -11.58 16.52 17.94
CA LYS A 4 -10.24 16.87 17.40
C LYS A 4 -9.12 16.03 18.01
N SER A 5 -9.18 15.68 19.30
CA SER A 5 -8.07 14.99 19.98
C SER A 5 -7.91 13.52 19.62
N VAL A 6 -9.01 12.76 19.47
CA VAL A 6 -8.94 11.33 19.10
C VAL A 6 -8.47 11.15 17.66
N THR A 7 -8.89 12.05 16.77
CA THR A 7 -8.56 12.03 15.34
C THR A 7 -7.09 12.40 15.09
N LEU A 8 -6.53 13.35 15.84
CA LEU A 8 -5.10 13.69 15.81
C LEU A 8 -4.21 12.55 16.31
N LEU A 9 -4.63 11.83 17.36
CA LEU A 9 -3.90 10.66 17.87
C LEU A 9 -3.88 9.49 16.87
N TYR A 10 -4.95 9.32 16.09
CA TYR A 10 -5.03 8.24 15.08
C TYR A 10 -4.22 8.58 13.81
N LEU A 11 -4.22 9.84 13.37
CA LEU A 11 -3.43 10.30 12.22
C LEU A 11 -1.92 10.29 12.51
N ALA A 12 -1.51 10.66 13.72
CA ALA A 12 -0.12 10.52 14.19
C ALA A 12 0.39 9.06 14.13
N ARG A 13 -0.51 8.07 14.13
CA ARG A 13 -0.17 6.65 14.08
C ARG A 13 0.24 6.17 12.69
N LEU A 14 0.02 6.91 11.61
CA LEU A 14 0.53 6.58 10.26
C LEU A 14 1.62 7.55 9.76
N GLU A 15 1.85 8.66 10.47
CA GLU A 15 2.82 9.70 10.10
C GLU A 15 4.30 9.34 10.32
N LYS A 16 4.63 8.32 11.12
CA LYS A 16 6.05 8.03 11.44
C LYS A 16 6.81 7.59 10.19
N LEU A 17 7.52 8.53 9.57
CA LEU A 17 8.34 8.39 8.36
C LEU A 17 9.30 7.20 8.44
N GLU A 18 9.81 6.91 9.64
CA GLU A 18 10.70 5.77 9.87
C GLU A 18 10.04 4.41 9.62
N ARG A 19 8.77 4.25 10.01
CA ARG A 19 8.03 3.00 9.75
C ARG A 19 7.78 2.84 8.26
N LYS A 20 7.43 3.93 7.56
CA LYS A 20 7.28 3.92 6.10
C LYS A 20 8.59 3.52 5.41
N ARG A 21 9.72 4.11 5.81
CA ARG A 21 11.05 3.75 5.28
C ARG A 21 11.40 2.28 5.53
N LYS A 22 11.27 1.80 6.77
CA LYS A 22 11.57 0.39 7.13
C LYS A 22 10.70 -0.60 6.35
N ASN A 23 9.43 -0.27 6.14
CA ASN A 23 8.52 -1.10 5.35
C ASN A 23 8.91 -1.15 3.87
N LEU A 24 9.29 -0.02 3.28
CA LEU A 24 9.76 0.04 1.89
C LEU A 24 11.05 -0.78 1.69
N ILE A 25 11.99 -0.71 2.64
CA ILE A 25 13.21 -1.53 2.64
C ILE A 25 12.85 -3.02 2.73
N ARG A 26 11.93 -3.39 3.64
CA ARG A 26 11.45 -4.78 3.76
C ARG A 26 10.76 -5.28 2.51
N LEU A 27 10.18 -4.38 1.71
CA LEU A 27 9.56 -4.69 0.43
C LEU A 27 10.59 -4.85 -0.70
N GLY A 28 11.88 -4.61 -0.46
CA GLY A 28 12.97 -4.82 -1.41
C GLY A 28 13.37 -3.57 -2.20
N ILE A 29 12.96 -2.38 -1.76
CA ILE A 29 13.37 -1.11 -2.38
C ILE A 29 14.75 -0.71 -1.83
N GLU A 30 15.62 -0.20 -2.70
CA GLU A 30 16.92 0.35 -2.30
C GLU A 30 16.79 1.42 -1.21
N ILE A 31 17.77 1.47 -0.31
CA ILE A 31 17.72 2.31 0.90
C ILE A 31 17.60 3.80 0.55
N GLY A 32 18.32 4.26 -0.47
CA GLY A 32 18.27 5.66 -0.95
C GLY A 32 16.89 6.02 -1.50
N GLN A 33 16.34 5.16 -2.35
CA GLN A 33 15.01 5.34 -2.92
C GLN A 33 13.91 5.28 -1.84
N ALA A 34 14.01 4.34 -0.90
CA ALA A 34 13.08 4.20 0.22
C ALA A 34 13.12 5.44 1.13
N TYR A 35 14.28 6.07 1.30
CA TYR A 35 14.41 7.33 2.04
C TYR A 35 13.66 8.47 1.34
N ALA A 36 13.90 8.66 0.04
CA ALA A 36 13.18 9.67 -0.76
C ALA A 36 11.66 9.46 -0.72
N TRP A 37 11.20 8.22 -0.95
CA TRP A 37 9.78 7.84 -0.97
C TRP A 37 9.10 7.95 0.39
N SER A 38 9.83 7.74 1.48
CA SER A 38 9.26 7.92 2.82
C SER A 38 8.86 9.37 3.09
N ARG A 39 9.60 10.35 2.55
CA ARG A 39 9.48 11.79 2.83
C ARG A 39 8.76 12.60 1.75
N THR A 40 8.10 11.92 0.83
CA THR A 40 7.25 12.57 -0.18
C THR A 40 6.16 13.40 0.49
N ARG A 41 5.98 14.65 0.06
CA ARG A 41 4.83 15.50 0.45
C ARG A 41 3.54 15.18 -0.32
N MET A 42 3.55 14.10 -1.09
CA MET A 42 2.40 13.62 -1.85
C MET A 42 1.27 13.20 -0.92
N GLY A 43 0.04 13.62 -1.23
CA GLY A 43 -1.16 13.11 -0.57
C GLY A 43 -1.40 11.63 -0.87
N GLY A 44 -2.22 10.95 -0.05
CA GLY A 44 -2.44 9.51 -0.15
C GLY A 44 -2.86 9.02 -1.55
N TRP A 45 -3.71 9.78 -2.24
CA TRP A 45 -4.13 9.48 -3.61
C TRP A 45 -2.97 9.53 -4.62
N ALA A 46 -2.13 10.58 -4.53
CA ALA A 46 -0.96 10.72 -5.37
C ALA A 46 0.06 9.58 -5.11
N VAL A 47 0.19 9.15 -3.85
CA VAL A 47 1.05 8.01 -3.49
C VAL A 47 0.52 6.70 -4.08
N ALA A 48 -0.80 6.47 -4.11
CA ALA A 48 -1.40 5.28 -4.73
C ALA A 48 -1.13 5.18 -6.23
N GLN A 49 -1.12 6.31 -6.93
CA GLN A 49 -0.84 6.35 -8.38
C GLN A 49 0.66 6.41 -8.72
N SER A 50 1.51 6.67 -7.73
CA SER A 50 2.95 6.76 -7.90
C SER A 50 3.61 5.39 -8.13
N PRO A 51 4.84 5.37 -8.69
CA PRO A 51 5.63 4.14 -8.79
C PRO A 51 5.89 3.49 -7.42
N ILE A 52 5.78 4.22 -6.30
CA ILE A 52 5.97 3.70 -4.94
C ILE A 52 5.03 2.52 -4.65
N LEU A 53 3.73 2.67 -4.93
CA LEU A 53 2.75 1.61 -4.68
C LEU A 53 2.61 0.65 -5.85
N LYS A 54 2.76 1.13 -7.10
CA LYS A 54 2.74 0.26 -8.29
C LYS A 54 3.84 -0.80 -8.28
N THR A 55 5.04 -0.46 -7.79
CA THR A 55 6.16 -1.41 -7.72
C THR A 55 6.11 -2.32 -6.50
N THR A 56 5.48 -1.89 -5.40
CA THR A 56 5.49 -2.65 -4.14
C THR A 56 4.34 -3.63 -3.99
N ILE A 57 3.15 -3.28 -4.49
CA ILE A 57 1.93 -4.08 -4.39
C ILE A 57 1.74 -4.88 -5.68
N THR A 58 2.55 -5.93 -5.85
CA THR A 58 2.40 -6.84 -6.98
C THR A 58 1.27 -7.85 -6.75
N VAL A 59 0.60 -8.27 -7.82
CA VAL A 59 -0.45 -9.31 -7.76
C VAL A 59 0.09 -10.60 -7.13
N SER A 60 1.34 -10.95 -7.41
CA SER A 60 1.99 -12.12 -6.81
C SER A 60 2.11 -12.04 -5.29
N ARG A 61 2.48 -10.87 -4.74
CA ARG A 61 2.50 -10.63 -3.29
C ARG A 61 1.11 -10.70 -2.67
N LEU A 62 0.10 -10.16 -3.37
CA LEU A 62 -1.28 -10.21 -2.92
C LEU A 62 -1.81 -11.66 -2.89
N LYS A 63 -1.56 -12.44 -3.94
CA LYS A 63 -1.89 -13.87 -3.99
C LYS A 63 -1.24 -14.65 -2.85
N ARG A 64 0.04 -14.39 -2.55
CA ARG A 64 0.74 -14.99 -1.39
C ARG A 64 0.11 -14.66 -0.03
N LYS A 65 -0.58 -13.52 0.09
CA LYS A 65 -1.34 -13.15 1.30
C LYS A 65 -2.76 -13.73 1.33
N GLY A 66 -3.19 -14.44 0.27
CA GLY A 66 -4.53 -15.01 0.17
C GLY A 66 -5.56 -14.12 -0.55
N TYR A 67 -5.14 -12.99 -1.13
CA TYR A 67 -6.05 -12.17 -1.93
C TYR A 67 -6.27 -12.82 -3.30
N LYS A 68 -7.53 -13.09 -3.64
CA LYS A 68 -7.93 -13.58 -4.96
C LYS A 68 -8.24 -12.37 -5.86
N PRO A 69 -7.57 -12.20 -7.01
CA PRO A 69 -7.93 -11.16 -7.95
C PRO A 69 -9.30 -11.46 -8.56
N LEU A 70 -10.03 -10.39 -8.93
CA LEU A 70 -11.37 -10.51 -9.51
C LEU A 70 -11.37 -11.33 -10.81
N LEU A 71 -10.29 -11.28 -11.59
CA LEU A 71 -10.15 -12.08 -12.82
C LEU A 71 -10.27 -13.58 -12.54
N ASP A 72 -9.69 -14.07 -11.43
CA ASP A 72 -9.78 -15.47 -11.05
C ASP A 72 -11.25 -15.84 -10.73
N TYR A 73 -12.06 -14.91 -10.23
CA TYR A 73 -13.49 -15.14 -9.98
C TYR A 73 -14.30 -15.18 -11.28
N ILE A 74 -14.10 -14.22 -12.18
CA ILE A 74 -14.82 -14.12 -13.46
C ILE A 74 -14.56 -15.34 -14.34
N ASN A 75 -13.31 -15.82 -14.39
CA ASN A 75 -12.96 -16.99 -15.19
C ASN A 75 -13.66 -18.26 -14.68
N ASN A 76 -13.74 -18.45 -13.36
CA ASN A 76 -14.45 -19.58 -12.76
C ASN A 76 -15.97 -19.55 -13.07
N THR A 77 -16.58 -18.36 -13.07
CA THR A 77 -18.00 -18.22 -13.44
C THR A 77 -18.23 -18.51 -14.93
N GLN A 78 -17.33 -18.07 -15.81
CA GLN A 78 -17.44 -18.33 -17.24
C GLN A 78 -17.31 -19.83 -17.55
N THR A 79 -16.37 -20.53 -16.90
CA THR A 79 -16.19 -22.00 -17.06
C THR A 79 -17.36 -22.82 -16.55
N SER A 80 -18.27 -22.25 -15.75
CA SER A 80 -19.49 -22.92 -15.29
C SER A 80 -20.73 -22.64 -16.16
N ILE A 81 -20.63 -21.69 -17.09
CA ILE A 81 -21.74 -21.25 -17.96
C ILE A 81 -21.67 -21.91 -19.37
N TRP A 82 -20.60 -22.65 -19.64
CA TRP A 82 -20.49 -23.59 -20.77
C TRP A 82 -20.60 -25.02 -20.26
#